data_AF-A0A0G1DSH0-F1
#
_entry.id   AF-A0A0G1DSH0-F1
#
_cell.length_a   1.000
_cell.length_b   1.000
_cell.length_c   1.000
_cell.angle_alpha   90.00
_cell.angle_beta   90.00
_cell.angle_gamma   90.00
#
_symmetry.space_group_name_H-M   'P 1'
#
loop_
_entity.id
_entity.type
_entity.pdbx_description
1 polymer ?
#
loop_
_entity_poly.entity_id
_entity_poly.type
_entity_poly.pdbx_seq_one_letter_code
_entity_poly.pdbx_strand_id
1 'polypeptide(L)'
;MSEELFITKTFFQSLGASFVLGLVSYLSLNALSPVFGTTTFLGIFFQGLISGVMGVLAATAVLYLLQNEELRDLLKALRTKFWRAKVLAPSQEEL
;
A
#
# COMPACT_ATOMS: atom_id res chain seq x y z
N MET A 1 -21.66 -15.52 -15.52
CA MET A 1 -22.27 -14.57 -14.56
C MET A 1 -21.46 -14.44 -13.26
N SER A 2 -20.67 -15.44 -12.86
CA SER A 2 -19.84 -15.43 -11.64
C SER A 2 -18.57 -14.57 -11.73
N GLU A 3 -17.96 -14.41 -12.91
CA GLU A 3 -16.72 -13.63 -13.08
C GLU A 3 -16.93 -12.11 -13.02
N GLU A 4 -18.04 -11.58 -13.54
CA GLU A 4 -18.32 -10.13 -13.51
C GLU A 4 -18.48 -9.60 -12.08
N LEU A 5 -19.03 -10.40 -11.17
CA LEU A 5 -19.19 -10.05 -9.76
C LEU A 5 -17.83 -9.99 -9.03
N PHE A 6 -16.87 -10.83 -9.41
CA PHE A 6 -15.54 -10.86 -8.80
C PHE A 6 -14.74 -9.59 -9.15
N ILE A 7 -14.65 -9.26 -10.45
CA ILE A 7 -13.94 -8.06 -10.91
C ILE A 7 -14.57 -6.80 -10.33
N THR A 8 -15.91 -6.70 -10.33
CA THR A 8 -16.62 -5.56 -9.77
C THR A 8 -16.31 -5.39 -8.28
N LYS A 9 -16.30 -6.49 -7.51
CA LYS A 9 -15.94 -6.47 -6.09
C LYS A 9 -14.51 -5.96 -5.88
N THR A 10 -13.51 -6.55 -6.55
CA THR A 10 -12.11 -6.11 -6.44
C THR A 10 -11.94 -4.65 -6.86
N PHE A 11 -12.64 -4.22 -7.92
CA PHE A 11 -12.63 -2.84 -8.39
C PHE A 11 -13.13 -1.87 -7.31
N PHE A 12 -14.30 -2.12 -6.72
CA PHE A 12 -14.83 -1.28 -5.65
C PHE A 12 -13.97 -1.31 -4.39
N GLN A 13 -13.36 -2.46 -4.06
CA GLN A 13 -12.43 -2.57 -2.94
C GLN A 13 -11.17 -1.72 -3.17
N SER A 14 -10.60 -1.78 -4.38
CA SER A 14 -9.39 -1.01 -4.75
C SER A 14 -9.69 0.49 -4.83
N LEU A 15 -10.85 0.84 -5.40
CA LEU A 15 -11.32 2.21 -5.47
C LEU A 15 -11.55 2.79 -4.06
N GLY A 16 -12.28 2.07 -3.21
CA GLY A 16 -12.54 2.47 -1.83
C GLY A 16 -11.25 2.63 -1.02
N ALA A 17 -10.32 1.69 -1.16
CA ALA A 17 -9.02 1.79 -0.51
C ALA A 17 -8.20 3.00 -0.97
N SER A 18 -8.25 3.33 -2.27
CA SER A 18 -7.56 4.50 -2.83
C SER A 18 -8.19 5.81 -2.32
N PHE A 19 -9.51 5.85 -2.18
CA PHE A 19 -10.21 6.96 -1.56
C PHE A 19 -9.81 7.13 -0.08
N VAL A 20 -9.75 6.03 0.68
CA VAL A 20 -9.31 6.08 2.08
C VAL A 20 -7.85 6.50 2.18
N LEU A 21 -6.98 6.01 1.29
CA LEU A 21 -5.57 6.42 1.21
C LEU A 21 -5.47 7.94 1.07
N GLY A 22 -6.17 8.50 0.08
CA GLY A 22 -6.17 9.94 -0.18
C GLY A 22 -6.74 10.75 0.98
N LEU A 23 -7.88 10.31 1.52
CA LEU A 23 -8.55 10.99 2.64
C LEU A 23 -7.68 11.00 3.89
N VAL A 24 -7.12 9.85 4.28
CA VAL A 24 -6.27 9.74 5.47
C VAL A 24 -4.96 10.48 5.28
N SER A 25 -4.36 10.44 4.08
CA SER A 25 -3.15 11.22 3.77
C SER A 25 -3.42 12.71 3.91
N TYR A 26 -4.54 13.21 3.37
CA TYR A 26 -4.91 14.62 3.45
C TYR A 26 -5.23 15.07 4.88
N LEU A 27 -5.98 14.27 5.63
CA LEU A 27 -6.26 14.54 7.05
C LEU A 27 -4.96 14.56 7.87
N SER A 28 -4.06 13.62 7.61
CA SER A 28 -2.75 13.56 8.25
C SER A 28 -1.92 14.79 7.91
N LEU A 29 -1.87 15.20 6.63
CA LEU A 29 -1.19 16.44 6.21
C LEU A 29 -1.70 17.64 7.01
N ASN A 30 -3.02 17.79 7.16
CA ASN A 30 -3.60 18.91 7.87
C ASN A 30 -3.29 18.85 9.38
N ALA A 31 -3.33 17.67 9.99
CA ALA A 31 -2.99 17.47 11.40
C ALA A 31 -1.48 17.70 11.69
N LEU A 32 -0.60 17.33 10.76
CA LEU A 32 0.85 17.48 10.86
C LEU A 32 1.34 18.88 10.46
N SER A 33 0.53 19.65 9.73
CA SER A 33 0.82 21.02 9.28
C SER A 33 1.30 21.96 10.40
N PRO A 34 0.62 22.06 11.57
CA PRO A 34 1.10 22.90 12.67
C PRO A 34 2.34 22.35 13.40
N VAL A 35 2.64 21.05 13.27
CA VAL A 35 3.76 20.40 13.96
C VAL A 35 5.06 20.55 13.18
N PHE A 36 5.02 20.32 11.86
CA PHE A 36 6.22 20.30 11.02
C PHE A 36 6.57 21.65 10.40
N GLY A 37 5.62 22.59 10.36
CA GLY A 37 5.81 23.91 9.78
C GLY A 37 5.94 23.86 8.25
N THR A 38 4.98 24.44 7.54
CA THR A 38 4.92 24.44 6.08
C THR A 38 5.85 25.45 5.40
N THR A 39 6.81 26.01 6.15
CA THR A 39 7.71 27.08 5.67
C THR A 39 9.11 26.60 5.33
N THR A 40 9.47 25.37 5.71
CA THR A 40 10.78 24.79 5.40
C THR A 40 10.64 23.57 4.49
N PHE A 41 11.59 23.39 3.58
CA PHE A 41 11.62 22.24 2.67
C PHE A 41 11.57 20.91 3.43
N LEU A 42 12.40 20.78 4.48
CA LEU A 42 12.45 19.57 5.30
C LEU A 42 11.13 19.35 6.07
N GLY A 43 10.51 20.42 6.57
CA GLY A 43 9.20 20.35 7.25
C GLY A 43 8.13 19.75 6.33
N ILE A 44 7.94 20.33 5.14
CA ILE A 44 6.95 19.84 4.16
C ILE A 44 7.30 18.42 3.68
N PHE A 45 8.59 18.12 3.48
CA PHE A 45 9.03 16.79 3.05
C PHE A 45 8.70 15.71 4.09
N PHE A 46 9.05 15.92 5.37
CA PHE A 46 8.76 14.96 6.42
C PHE A 46 7.26 14.89 6.74
N GLN A 47 6.54 16.01 6.69
CA GLN A 47 5.08 16.05 6.80
C GLN A 47 4.43 15.18 5.71
N GLY A 48 4.85 15.37 4.45
CA GLY A 48 4.40 14.58 3.30
C GLY A 48 4.73 13.09 3.43
N LEU A 49 5.97 12.77 3.81
CA LEU A 49 6.42 11.39 3.97
C LEU A 49 5.62 10.65 5.06
N ILE A 50 5.47 11.25 6.23
CA ILE A 50 4.75 10.64 7.36
C ILE A 50 3.25 10.51 7.03
N SER A 51 2.66 11.55 6.46
CA SER A 51 1.24 11.52 6.07
C SER A 51 0.95 10.45 4.99
N GLY A 52 1.84 10.29 4.01
CA GLY A 52 1.73 9.26 2.99
C GLY A 52 1.86 7.85 3.56
N VAL A 53 2.83 7.62 4.47
CA VAL A 53 2.96 6.33 5.16
C VAL A 53 1.69 6.00 5.96
N MET A 54 1.14 6.97 6.69
CA MET A 54 -0.12 6.81 7.42
C MET A 54 -1.29 6.47 6.49
N GLY A 55 -1.40 7.14 5.34
CA GLY A 55 -2.42 6.85 4.33
C GLY A 55 -2.31 5.46 3.74
N VAL A 56 -1.09 5.02 3.39
CA VAL A 56 -0.83 3.66 2.88
C VAL A 56 -1.16 2.61 3.93
N LEU A 57 -0.81 2.84 5.20
CA LEU A 57 -1.15 1.93 6.30
C LEU A 57 -2.67 1.81 6.47
N ALA A 58 -3.39 2.93 6.44
CA ALA A 58 -4.85 2.93 6.55
C ALA A 58 -5.52 2.23 5.37
N ALA A 59 -5.07 2.49 4.13
CA ALA A 59 -5.58 1.82 2.94
C ALA A 59 -5.32 0.30 2.97
N THR A 60 -4.14 -0.10 3.42
CA THR A 60 -3.79 -1.51 3.61
C THR A 60 -4.68 -2.16 4.67
N ALA A 61 -4.95 -1.47 5.78
CA ALA A 61 -5.85 -1.96 6.84
C ALA A 61 -7.29 -2.12 6.33
N VAL A 62 -7.80 -1.17 5.53
CA VAL A 62 -9.12 -1.27 4.91
C VAL A 62 -9.20 -2.46 3.96
N LEU A 63 -8.24 -2.61 3.05
CA LEU A 63 -8.23 -3.76 2.13
C LEU A 63 -8.08 -5.11 2.85
N TYR A 64 -7.34 -5.13 3.97
CA TYR A 64 -7.23 -6.31 4.83
C TYR A 64 -8.57 -6.66 5.48
N LEU A 65 -9.30 -5.66 6.00
CA LEU A 65 -10.66 -5.83 6.55
C LEU A 65 -11.66 -6.29 5.49
N LEU A 66 -11.48 -5.85 4.24
CA LEU A 66 -12.33 -6.25 3.11
C LEU A 66 -12.03 -7.68 2.60
N GLN A 67 -11.12 -8.42 3.28
CA GLN A 67 -10.76 -9.81 2.99
C GLN A 67 -10.45 -10.04 1.50
N ASN A 68 -9.72 -9.10 0.88
CA ASN A 68 -9.37 -9.23 -0.52
C ASN A 68 -8.23 -10.27 -0.69
N GLU A 69 -8.56 -11.44 -1.22
CA GLU A 69 -7.59 -12.52 -1.52
C GLU A 69 -6.50 -12.04 -2.50
N GLU A 70 -6.87 -11.23 -3.49
CA GLU A 70 -5.95 -10.62 -4.46
C GLU A 70 -4.92 -9.72 -3.77
N LEU A 71 -5.36 -8.91 -2.80
CA LEU A 71 -4.42 -8.10 -2.02
C LEU A 71 -3.45 -9.01 -1.23
N ARG A 72 -3.96 -10.08 -0.62
CA ARG A 72 -3.13 -11.01 0.16
C ARG A 72 -2.05 -11.65 -0.69
N ASP A 73 -2.39 -12.01 -1.93
CA ASP A 73 -1.45 -12.56 -2.89
C ASP A 73 -0.47 -11.52 -3.43
N LEU A 74 -0.92 -10.28 -3.68
CA LEU A 74 -0.02 -9.17 -4.02
C LEU A 74 0.94 -8.85 -2.88
N LEU A 75 0.49 -8.80 -1.61
CA LEU A 75 1.36 -8.59 -0.45
C LEU A 75 2.34 -9.75 -0.26
N LYS A 76 1.88 -11.00 -0.43
CA LYS A 76 2.79 -12.16 -0.42
C LYS A 76 3.81 -12.06 -1.54
N ALA A 77 3.41 -11.71 -2.75
CA ALA A 77 4.32 -11.56 -3.89
C ALA A 77 5.31 -10.41 -3.67
N LEU A 78 4.85 -9.27 -3.16
CA LEU A 78 5.70 -8.12 -2.85
C LEU A 78 6.71 -8.47 -1.75
N ARG A 79 6.24 -9.08 -0.64
CA ARG A 79 7.11 -9.53 0.45
C ARG A 79 8.07 -10.62 -0.02
N THR A 80 7.63 -11.57 -0.83
CA THR A 80 8.49 -12.65 -1.33
C THR A 80 9.52 -12.13 -2.32
N LYS A 81 9.15 -11.22 -3.22
CA LYS A 81 10.07 -10.62 -4.19
C LYS A 81 11.06 -9.65 -3.55
N PHE A 82 10.61 -8.85 -2.58
CA PHE A 82 11.45 -7.89 -1.86
C PHE A 82 12.38 -8.57 -0.83
N TRP A 83 12.01 -9.76 -0.31
CA TRP A 83 12.76 -10.45 0.74
C TRP A 83 13.43 -11.77 0.32
N ARG A 84 13.08 -12.35 -0.84
CA ARG A 84 13.67 -13.59 -1.36
C ARG A 84 13.88 -13.51 -2.87
N ALA A 85 14.82 -12.66 -3.28
CA ALA A 85 15.74 -13.05 -4.35
C ALA A 85 16.68 -14.13 -3.79
N LYS A 86 16.15 -15.31 -3.45
CA LYS A 86 17.01 -16.48 -3.30
C LYS A 86 17.42 -16.78 -4.73
N VAL A 87 18.62 -16.31 -5.09
CA VAL A 87 19.30 -16.68 -6.33
C VAL A 87 19.26 -18.21 -6.36
N LEU A 88 18.34 -18.75 -7.16
CA LEU A 88 18.36 -20.15 -7.53
C LEU A 88 19.55 -20.23 -8.48
N ALA A 89 20.74 -20.40 -7.90
CA ALA A 89 21.87 -20.88 -8.68
C ALA A 89 21.40 -22.20 -9.28
N PRO A 90 21.37 -22.36 -10.61
CA PRO A 90 21.15 -23.68 -11.18
C PRO A 90 22.26 -24.56 -10.61
N SER A 91 21.90 -25.57 -9.83
CA SER A 91 22.82 -26.66 -9.53
C SER A 91 23.27 -27.20 -10.88
N GLN A 92 24.55 -27.00 -11.21
CA GLN A 92 25.14 -27.63 -12.37
C GLN A 92 25.00 -29.13 -12.18
N GLU A 93 24.01 -29.68 -12.86
CA GLU A 93 23.78 -31.10 -12.96
C GLU A 93 24.80 -31.62 -13.98
N GLU A 94 25.76 -32.35 -13.41
CA GLU A 94 26.44 -33.52 -13.95
C GLU A 94 27.72 -33.31 -14.78
N LEU A 95 28.73 -34.04 -14.29
CA LEU A 95 30.12 -34.19 -14.73
C LEU A 95 30.21 -35.04 -16.00
#